data_AF-A0ABD7MT57-F1
#
_entry.id   AF-A0ABD7MT57-F1
#
_cell.length_a   1.000
_cell.length_b   1.000
_cell.length_c   1.000
_cell.angle_alpha   90.00
_cell.angle_beta   90.00
_cell.angle_gamma   90.00
#
_symmetry.space_group_name_H-M   'P 1'
#
loop_
_entity.id
_entity.type
_entity.pdbx_description
1 polymer ?
#
loop_
_entity_poly.entity_id
_entity_poly.type
_entity_poly.pdbx_seq_one_letter_code
_entity_poly.pdbx_strand_id
1 'polypeptide(L)'
;MKIRKITLTIAGATLLVGSAAAITSAQASTHSPERHPHEWCHKTFGDDQHDLCNYYNWAKDAAHELRSNGEIEDADAYESQAAKALSRLYAEQKAEQKQGI
;
A
#
# COMPACT_ATOMS: atom_id res chain seq x y z
N MET A 1 5.30 27.68 44.35
CA MET A 1 5.93 26.44 43.87
C MET A 1 6.70 26.75 42.60
N LYS A 2 8.03 26.56 42.59
CA LYS A 2 8.93 26.84 41.46
C LYS A 2 9.10 25.56 40.63
N ILE A 3 8.59 25.55 39.41
CA ILE A 3 8.81 24.44 38.45
C ILE A 3 10.17 24.68 37.79
N ARG A 4 11.17 23.87 38.14
CA ARG A 4 12.48 23.87 37.49
C ARG A 4 12.39 23.00 36.24
N LYS A 5 12.80 23.56 35.10
CA LYS A 5 12.91 22.86 33.80
C LYS A 5 13.96 21.76 33.92
N ILE A 6 13.59 20.52 33.64
CA ILE A 6 14.53 19.40 33.53
C ILE A 6 14.75 19.16 32.04
N THR A 7 15.89 19.63 31.55
CA THR A 7 16.42 19.29 30.22
C THR A 7 16.98 17.87 30.31
N LEU A 8 16.34 16.89 29.67
CA LEU A 8 16.90 15.54 29.55
C LEU A 8 17.73 15.46 28.26
N THR A 9 19.05 15.57 28.43
CA THR A 9 20.04 15.28 27.38
C THR A 9 20.16 13.77 27.26
N ILE A 10 19.62 13.17 26.19
CA ILE A 10 19.87 11.76 25.87
C ILE A 10 21.21 11.69 25.13
N ALA A 11 22.27 11.46 25.88
CA ALA A 11 23.57 11.08 25.33
C ALA A 11 23.48 9.65 24.79
N GLY A 12 23.90 9.46 23.55
CA GLY A 12 23.94 8.16 22.90
C GLY A 12 25.12 7.28 23.35
N ALA A 13 24.92 5.97 23.24
CA ALA A 13 25.89 4.89 23.05
C ALA A 13 25.07 3.59 22.94
N THR A 14 25.34 2.54 22.16
CA THR A 14 26.27 2.20 21.08
C THR A 14 25.75 0.86 20.56
N LEU A 15 25.63 0.75 19.24
CA LEU A 15 25.70 -0.44 18.38
C LEU A 15 25.65 -1.83 19.06
N LEU A 16 24.54 -2.55 18.87
CA LEU A 16 24.56 -4.01 18.81
C LEU A 16 24.46 -4.43 17.34
N VAL A 17 25.53 -5.12 16.92
CA VAL A 17 25.73 -5.69 15.60
C VAL A 17 24.82 -6.92 15.43
N GLY A 18 24.33 -7.11 14.21
CA GLY A 18 24.02 -8.43 13.66
C GLY A 18 22.75 -9.10 14.17
N SER A 19 21.67 -8.95 13.42
CA SER A 19 20.85 -10.07 12.93
C SER A 19 19.62 -9.51 12.23
N ALA A 20 19.53 -9.80 10.93
CA ALA A 20 18.37 -9.65 10.07
C ALA A 20 17.73 -8.26 10.03
N ALA A 21 17.53 -7.75 8.82
CA ALA A 21 16.49 -6.78 8.58
C ALA A 21 15.19 -7.33 9.18
N ALA A 22 14.85 -6.91 10.40
CA ALA A 22 13.49 -6.91 10.87
C ALA A 22 12.81 -5.95 9.90
N ILE A 23 12.31 -6.53 8.80
CA ILE A 23 11.19 -6.00 8.06
C ILE A 23 10.16 -5.80 9.15
N THR A 24 10.17 -4.59 9.72
CA THR A 24 9.03 -4.05 10.41
C THR A 24 7.97 -4.05 9.33
N SER A 25 7.24 -5.15 9.26
CA SER A 25 5.89 -5.16 8.76
C SER A 25 5.11 -4.28 9.73
N ALA A 26 5.35 -2.96 9.62
CA ALA A 26 4.25 -2.03 9.53
C ALA A 26 3.38 -2.59 8.40
N GLN A 27 2.54 -3.56 8.75
CA GLN A 27 1.36 -3.86 8.00
C GLN A 27 0.61 -2.54 8.08
N ALA A 28 0.82 -1.73 7.04
CA ALA A 28 -0.02 -0.62 6.75
C ALA A 28 -1.42 -1.24 6.59
N SER A 29 -2.15 -1.35 7.69
CA SER A 29 -3.60 -1.38 7.71
C SER A 29 -4.08 0.03 7.37
N THR A 30 -3.50 0.62 6.33
CA THR A 30 -3.96 1.89 5.79
C THR A 30 -5.04 1.49 4.81
N HIS A 31 -6.27 1.54 5.32
CA HIS A 31 -7.41 2.12 4.62
C HIS A 31 -7.63 1.63 3.19
N SER A 32 -8.74 0.91 2.98
CA SER A 32 -9.29 0.52 1.67
C SER A 32 -8.85 1.50 0.59
N PRO A 33 -8.11 1.07 -0.46
CA PRO A 33 -7.60 1.97 -1.47
C PRO A 33 -8.76 2.84 -1.94
N GLU A 34 -8.59 4.15 -1.73
CA GLU A 34 -9.55 5.18 -2.11
C GLU A 34 -10.01 4.87 -3.54
N ARG A 35 -11.32 4.83 -3.80
CA ARG A 35 -11.81 4.42 -5.12
C ARG A 35 -11.31 5.44 -6.14
N HIS A 36 -10.32 5.03 -6.92
CA HIS A 36 -9.81 5.85 -8.00
C HIS A 36 -10.75 5.77 -9.22
N PRO A 37 -10.81 6.83 -10.04
CA PRO A 37 -11.39 6.74 -11.38
C PRO A 37 -10.72 5.63 -12.18
N HIS A 38 -11.43 4.94 -13.08
CA HIS A 38 -10.89 3.82 -13.85
C HIS A 38 -9.64 4.20 -14.66
N GLU A 39 -9.62 5.42 -15.19
CA GLU A 39 -8.51 5.93 -15.98
C GLU A 39 -7.25 6.24 -15.15
N TRP A 40 -7.38 6.34 -13.82
CA TRP A 40 -6.25 6.63 -12.94
C TRP A 40 -5.14 5.59 -13.05
N CYS A 41 -5.51 4.31 -13.13
CA CYS A 41 -4.52 3.23 -13.16
C CYS A 41 -3.63 3.33 -14.40
N HIS A 42 -4.24 3.41 -15.59
CA HIS A 42 -3.50 3.54 -16.86
C HIS A 42 -2.69 4.85 -16.91
N LYS A 43 -3.22 5.96 -16.36
CA LYS A 43 -2.46 7.23 -16.26
C LYS A 43 -1.26 7.15 -15.31
N THR A 44 -1.32 6.30 -14.29
CA THR A 44 -0.29 6.19 -13.24
C THR A 44 0.80 5.17 -13.60
N PHE A 45 0.40 4.05 -14.19
CA PHE A 45 1.28 2.91 -14.46
C PHE A 45 1.58 2.71 -15.94
N GLY A 46 0.95 3.47 -16.83
CA GLY A 46 1.13 3.36 -18.27
C GLY A 46 0.21 2.31 -18.90
N ASP A 47 0.04 2.42 -20.22
CA ASP A 47 -0.81 1.52 -20.99
C ASP A 47 -0.20 0.11 -21.13
N ASP A 48 1.12 -0.05 -20.93
CA ASP A 48 1.78 -1.37 -20.92
C ASP A 48 1.27 -2.27 -19.78
N GLN A 49 0.72 -1.65 -18.74
CA GLN A 49 0.17 -2.32 -17.55
C GLN A 49 -1.33 -2.61 -17.67
N HIS A 50 -1.84 -2.65 -18.91
CA HIS A 50 -3.27 -2.70 -19.23
C HIS A 50 -4.05 -3.76 -18.46
N ASP A 51 -3.57 -5.01 -18.49
CA ASP A 51 -4.26 -6.15 -17.91
C ASP A 51 -4.36 -6.06 -16.38
N LEU A 52 -3.26 -5.64 -15.73
CA LEU A 52 -3.24 -5.44 -14.28
C LEU A 52 -4.14 -4.27 -13.87
N CYS A 53 -4.17 -3.20 -14.68
CA CYS A 53 -5.07 -2.07 -14.43
C CYS A 53 -6.54 -2.42 -14.61
N ASN A 54 -6.88 -3.19 -15.65
CA ASN A 54 -8.25 -3.67 -15.85
C ASN A 54 -8.68 -4.59 -14.71
N TYR A 55 -7.81 -5.51 -14.29
CA TYR A 55 -8.10 -6.40 -13.18
C TYR A 55 -8.28 -5.65 -11.85
N TYR A 56 -7.42 -4.65 -11.57
CA TYR A 56 -7.58 -3.78 -10.40
C TYR A 56 -8.93 -3.06 -10.40
N ASN A 57 -9.30 -2.42 -11.52
CA ASN A 57 -10.56 -1.69 -11.64
C ASN A 57 -11.77 -2.61 -11.49
N TRP A 58 -11.76 -3.76 -12.16
CA TRP A 58 -12.83 -4.75 -12.05
C TRP A 58 -13.01 -5.25 -10.60
N ALA A 59 -11.91 -5.57 -9.91
CA ALA A 59 -11.97 -6.04 -8.53
C ALA A 59 -12.52 -4.95 -7.59
N LYS A 60 -12.18 -3.67 -7.82
CA LYS A 60 -12.74 -2.54 -7.05
C LYS A 60 -14.23 -2.34 -7.30
N ASP A 61 -14.69 -2.51 -8.54
CA ASP A 61 -16.11 -2.41 -8.85
C ASP A 61 -16.91 -3.57 -8.26
N ALA A 62 -16.41 -4.81 -8.37
CA ALA A 62 -17.02 -5.98 -7.75
C ALA A 62 -17.12 -5.84 -6.22
N ALA A 63 -16.03 -5.39 -5.58
CA ALA A 63 -16.04 -5.12 -4.15
C ALA A 63 -17.06 -4.05 -3.75
N HIS A 64 -17.22 -3.01 -4.56
CA HIS A 64 -18.21 -1.96 -4.32
C HIS A 64 -19.64 -2.49 -4.43
N GLU A 65 -19.95 -3.22 -5.50
CA GLU A 65 -21.27 -3.82 -5.73
C GLU A 65 -21.66 -4.79 -4.60
N LEU A 66 -20.76 -5.72 -4.25
CA LEU A 66 -20.99 -6.69 -3.18
C LEU A 66 -21.21 -6.02 -1.83
N ARG A 67 -20.41 -4.99 -1.52
CA ARG A 67 -20.59 -4.23 -0.27
C ARG A 67 -21.94 -3.50 -0.24
N SER A 68 -22.40 -2.98 -1.38
CA SER A 68 -23.72 -2.38 -1.52
C SER A 68 -24.86 -3.39 -1.39
N ASN A 69 -24.63 -4.67 -1.74
CA ASN A 69 -25.58 -5.77 -1.57
C ASN A 69 -25.56 -6.41 -0.17
N GLY A 70 -24.63 -6.00 0.70
CA GLY A 70 -24.44 -6.58 2.04
C GLY A 70 -23.60 -7.86 2.06
N GLU A 71 -22.98 -8.23 0.94
CA GLU A 71 -22.10 -9.39 0.78
C GLU A 71 -20.67 -9.04 1.22
N ILE A 72 -20.51 -8.77 2.53
CA ILE A 72 -19.28 -8.17 3.09
C ILE A 72 -18.06 -9.08 2.93
N GLU A 73 -18.19 -10.39 3.17
CA GLU A 73 -17.06 -11.32 3.07
C GLU A 73 -16.52 -11.41 1.64
N ASP A 74 -17.40 -11.49 0.65
CA ASP A 74 -17.01 -11.52 -0.76
C ASP A 74 -16.43 -10.17 -1.19
N ALA A 75 -17.03 -9.05 -0.75
CA ALA A 75 -16.49 -7.72 -1.01
C ALA A 75 -15.04 -7.57 -0.51
N ASP A 76 -14.74 -8.07 0.68
CA ASP A 76 -13.40 -8.03 1.26
C ASP A 76 -12.40 -8.95 0.51
N ALA A 77 -12.88 -10.08 -0.03
CA ALA A 77 -12.07 -10.93 -0.90
C ALA A 77 -11.67 -10.20 -2.20
N TYR A 78 -12.58 -9.43 -2.79
CA TYR A 78 -12.28 -8.60 -3.97
C TYR A 78 -11.39 -7.40 -3.65
N GLU A 79 -11.57 -6.75 -2.49
CA GLU A 79 -10.64 -5.70 -2.03
C GLU A 79 -9.22 -6.26 -1.85
N SER A 80 -9.08 -7.47 -1.31
CA SER A 80 -7.77 -8.14 -1.18
C SER A 80 -7.13 -8.41 -2.55
N GLN A 81 -7.94 -8.80 -3.54
CA GLN A 81 -7.49 -9.01 -4.92
C GLN A 81 -7.02 -7.70 -5.57
N ALA A 82 -7.80 -6.62 -5.43
CA ALA A 82 -7.42 -5.29 -5.92
C ALA A 82 -6.11 -4.81 -5.27
N ALA A 83 -5.95 -5.01 -3.96
CA ALA A 83 -4.71 -4.64 -3.25
C ALA A 83 -3.48 -5.40 -3.77
N LYS A 84 -3.63 -6.69 -4.11
CA LYS A 84 -2.55 -7.49 -4.73
C LYS A 84 -2.19 -6.97 -6.12
N ALA A 85 -3.19 -6.65 -6.93
CA ALA A 85 -2.99 -6.07 -8.26
C ALA A 85 -2.22 -4.74 -8.17
N LEU A 86 -2.64 -3.86 -7.27
CA LEU A 86 -2.00 -2.57 -7.03
C LEU A 86 -0.56 -2.71 -6.54
N SER A 87 -0.31 -3.64 -5.60
CA SER A 87 1.04 -3.95 -5.12
C SER A 87 1.97 -4.38 -6.28
N ARG A 88 1.44 -5.19 -7.21
CA ARG A 88 2.20 -5.64 -8.38
C ARG A 88 2.48 -4.51 -9.36
N LEU A 89 1.49 -3.65 -9.63
CA LEU A 89 1.66 -2.45 -10.46
C LEU A 89 2.82 -1.56 -9.94
N TYR A 90 2.87 -1.30 -8.63
CA TYR A 90 3.98 -0.56 -8.03
C TYR A 90 5.31 -1.30 -8.08
N ALA A 91 5.31 -2.63 -7.96
CA ALA A 91 6.52 -3.43 -8.06
C ALA A 91 7.12 -3.37 -9.47
N GLU A 92 6.27 -3.43 -10.51
CA GLU A 92 6.66 -3.36 -11.92
C GLU A 92 7.15 -1.95 -12.28
N GLN A 93 6.45 -0.89 -11.88
CA GLN A 93 6.93 0.50 -12.03
C GLN A 93 8.31 0.71 -11.38
N LYS A 94 8.53 0.17 -10.18
CA LYS A 94 9.83 0.25 -9.50
C LYS A 94 10.92 -0.54 -10.23
N ALA A 95 10.55 -1.66 -10.87
CA ALA A 95 11.48 -2.47 -11.66
C ALA A 95 11.88 -1.75 -12.95
N GLU A 96 10.96 -1.05 -13.60
CA GLU A 96 11.20 -0.22 -14.79
C GLU A 96 12.12 0.97 -14.46
N GLN A 97 11.82 1.69 -13.38
CA GLN A 97 12.65 2.81 -12.91
C GLN A 97 14.09 2.40 -12.60
N LYS A 98 14.30 1.19 -12.07
CA LYS A 98 15.64 0.64 -11.82
C LYS A 98 16.39 0.26 -13.09
N GLN A 99 15.68 -0.01 -14.18
CA GLN A 99 16.26 -0.38 -15.46
C GLN A 99 16.62 0.84 -16.32
N GLY A 100 16.29 2.05 -15.87
CA GLY A 100 16.75 3.30 -16.50
C GLY A 100 16.21 3.50 -17.92
N ILE A 101 14.98 3.04 -18.16
CA ILE A 101 14.19 3.38 -19.35
C ILE A 101 13.39 4.65 -19.04
#